data_AF-A0A532D7Z4-F1
#
_entry.id   AF-A0A532D7Z4-F1
#
_cell.length_a   1.000
_cell.length_b   1.000
_cell.length_c   1.000
_cell.angle_alpha   90.00
_cell.angle_beta   90.00
_cell.angle_gamma   90.00
#
_symmetry.space_group_name_H-M   'P 1'
#
loop_
_entity.id
_entity.type
_entity.pdbx_description
1 polymer ?
#
loop_
_entity_poly.entity_id
_entity_poly.type
_entity_poly.pdbx_seq_one_letter_code
_entity_poly.pdbx_strand_id
1 'polypeptide(L)'
;MKESAIPREVSPRSPISLVPSTIHGPVDGGRVVSDRAYVFINVLPGRTSDVARALCGIKQIKTIDPCWGKPDIIVVVEVSDQDAMTQLVLSRIHEIDGVSQTETHLVYRLKTGVAK
;
A
#
# COMPACT_ATOMS: atom_id res chain seq x y z
N MET A 1 47.33 15.41 -34.89
CA MET A 1 46.79 15.04 -33.57
C MET A 1 45.31 14.74 -33.77
N LYS A 2 44.88 13.52 -33.45
CA LYS A 2 43.49 13.06 -33.59
C LYS A 2 42.75 13.39 -32.30
N GLU A 3 41.63 14.12 -32.36
CA GLU A 3 40.66 14.19 -31.26
C GLU A 3 39.36 13.55 -31.76
N SER A 4 39.14 12.32 -31.31
CA SER A 4 37.93 11.54 -31.51
C SER A 4 36.90 11.98 -30.46
N ALA A 5 35.83 12.66 -30.87
CA ALA A 5 34.68 12.90 -30.01
C ALA A 5 33.42 12.33 -30.67
N ILE A 6 32.85 11.34 -29.99
CA ILE A 6 31.74 10.46 -30.35
C ILE A 6 30.42 11.26 -30.46
N PRO A 7 29.54 11.02 -31.45
CA PRO A 7 28.22 11.64 -31.47
C PRO A 7 27.38 11.10 -30.30
N ARG A 8 26.92 11.98 -29.41
CA ARG A 8 25.96 11.61 -28.36
C ARG A 8 24.62 11.30 -29.02
N GLU A 9 24.33 10.00 -29.14
CA GLU A 9 23.03 9.47 -29.51
C GLU A 9 21.99 9.97 -28.50
N VAL A 10 21.09 10.84 -28.96
CA VAL A 10 19.96 11.31 -28.16
C VAL A 10 18.93 10.18 -28.11
N SER A 11 18.99 9.38 -27.05
CA SER A 11 17.96 8.38 -26.74
C SER A 11 16.56 9.02 -26.79
N PRO A 12 15.56 8.39 -27.43
CA PRO A 12 14.23 8.96 -27.52
C PRO A 12 13.67 9.14 -26.10
N ARG A 13 13.16 10.33 -25.82
CA ARG A 13 12.53 10.69 -24.55
C ARG A 13 11.43 9.67 -24.26
N SER A 14 11.62 8.87 -23.21
CA SER A 14 10.59 7.94 -22.72
C SER A 14 9.34 8.72 -22.33
N PRO A 15 8.15 8.39 -22.88
CA PRO A 15 6.92 9.09 -22.56
C PRO A 15 6.35 8.56 -21.23
N ILE A 16 6.12 9.50 -20.30
CA ILE A 16 5.43 9.36 -19.00
C ILE A 16 6.25 8.64 -17.91
N SER A 17 6.80 9.44 -16.99
CA SER A 17 7.34 8.96 -15.72
C SER A 17 6.24 8.30 -14.88
N LEU A 18 6.18 6.97 -14.93
CA LEU A 18 6.44 6.09 -13.79
C LEU A 18 6.06 6.69 -12.42
N VAL A 19 4.77 6.79 -12.11
CA VAL A 19 4.39 6.41 -10.75
C VAL A 19 4.27 4.88 -10.82
N PRO A 20 5.32 4.09 -10.52
CA PRO A 20 5.10 2.67 -10.28
C PRO A 20 4.01 2.61 -9.23
N SER A 21 2.97 1.82 -9.47
CA SER A 21 1.75 1.77 -8.65
C SER A 21 2.10 1.55 -7.17
N THR A 22 2.36 2.65 -6.46
CA THR A 22 2.86 2.79 -5.08
C THR A 22 4.14 2.00 -4.72
N ILE A 23 4.93 2.56 -3.80
CA ILE A 23 6.12 1.97 -3.14
C ILE A 23 5.92 0.58 -2.53
N HIS A 24 4.67 0.13 -2.43
CA HIS A 24 4.32 -1.20 -1.94
C HIS A 24 3.72 -2.10 -3.00
N GLY A 25 3.52 -1.68 -4.26
CA GLY A 25 2.85 -2.47 -5.30
C GLY A 25 3.37 -3.91 -5.39
N PRO A 26 2.60 -4.87 -5.94
CA PRO A 26 3.06 -6.26 -6.04
C PRO A 26 4.44 -6.27 -6.70
N VAL A 27 5.45 -6.63 -5.92
CA VAL A 27 6.80 -6.79 -6.43
C VAL A 27 6.74 -7.99 -7.36
N ASP A 28 7.07 -7.73 -8.62
CA ASP A 28 7.14 -8.66 -9.73
C ASP A 28 5.80 -9.00 -10.41
N GLY A 29 5.85 -9.10 -11.74
CA GLY A 29 4.77 -9.49 -12.65
C GLY A 29 4.26 -10.93 -12.46
N GLY A 30 4.23 -11.42 -11.23
CA GLY A 30 3.50 -12.61 -10.80
C GLY A 30 2.01 -12.33 -10.71
N ARG A 31 1.21 -13.38 -10.90
CA ARG A 31 -0.24 -13.33 -10.68
C ARG A 31 -0.52 -12.80 -9.27
N VAL A 32 -1.19 -11.65 -9.18
CA VAL A 32 -1.76 -11.16 -7.92
C VAL A 32 -2.84 -12.17 -7.50
N VAL A 33 -2.50 -13.00 -6.52
CA VAL A 33 -3.38 -14.03 -5.91
C VAL A 33 -3.99 -13.54 -4.59
N SER A 34 -3.74 -12.28 -4.21
CA SER A 34 -4.18 -11.69 -2.94
C SER A 34 -4.80 -10.32 -3.15
N ASP A 35 -5.98 -10.11 -2.56
CA ASP A 35 -6.62 -8.79 -2.48
C ASP A 35 -5.82 -7.87 -1.55
N ARG A 36 -5.73 -6.61 -1.95
CA ARG A 36 -5.06 -5.55 -1.19
C ARG A 36 -6.06 -4.48 -0.78
N ALA A 37 -5.90 -3.94 0.42
CA ALA A 37 -6.59 -2.72 0.82
C ALA A 37 -5.67 -1.77 1.58
N TYR A 38 -6.09 -0.51 1.60
CA TYR A 38 -5.66 0.45 2.60
C TYR A 38 -6.70 0.46 3.72
N VAL A 39 -6.26 0.35 4.98
CA VAL A 39 -7.14 0.50 6.13
C VAL A 39 -6.69 1.74 6.89
N PHE A 40 -7.63 2.66 7.05
CA PHE A 40 -7.46 3.91 7.77
C PHE A 40 -7.99 3.69 9.17
N ILE A 41 -7.18 3.99 10.19
CA ILE A 41 -7.50 3.69 11.58
C ILE A 41 -7.46 5.00 12.36
N ASN A 42 -8.60 5.32 12.97
CA ASN A 42 -8.70 6.41 13.93
C ASN A 42 -8.54 5.84 15.33
N VAL A 43 -7.71 6.49 16.14
CA VAL A 43 -7.29 5.99 17.44
C VAL A 43 -7.72 6.96 18.54
N LEU A 44 -8.03 6.44 19.72
CA LEU A 44 -8.30 7.25 20.90
C LEU A 44 -7.07 8.09 21.28
N PRO A 45 -7.25 9.31 21.83
CA PRO A 45 -6.13 10.17 22.20
C PRO A 45 -5.12 9.46 23.11
N GLY A 46 -3.83 9.57 22.78
CA GLY A 46 -2.74 8.96 23.55
C GLY A 46 -2.54 7.46 23.35
N ARG A 47 -3.33 6.79 22.49
CA ARG A 47 -3.23 5.34 22.24
C ARG A 47 -2.52 4.95 20.95
N THR A 48 -2.09 5.92 20.13
CA THR A 48 -1.50 5.66 18.79
C THR A 48 -0.33 4.68 18.82
N SER A 49 0.59 4.82 19.78
CA SER A 49 1.74 3.92 19.93
C SER A 49 1.33 2.49 20.32
N ASP A 50 0.34 2.36 21.20
CA ASP A 50 -0.19 1.05 21.64
C ASP A 50 -0.86 0.33 20.47
N VAL A 51 -1.71 1.03 19.72
CA VAL A 51 -2.39 0.50 18.54
C VAL A 51 -1.37 0.11 17.47
N ALA A 52 -0.40 0.97 17.15
CA ALA A 52 0.64 0.66 16.16
C ALA A 52 1.42 -0.61 16.54
N ARG A 53 1.77 -0.78 17.82
CA ARG A 53 2.45 -1.97 18.32
C ARG A 53 1.58 -3.22 18.23
N ALA A 54 0.27 -3.13 18.51
CA ALA A 54 -0.65 -4.25 18.36
C ALA A 54 -0.78 -4.66 16.88
N LEU A 55 -0.84 -3.69 15.97
CA LEU A 55 -0.89 -3.92 14.52
C LEU A 55 0.36 -4.65 14.00
N CYS A 56 1.55 -4.37 14.56
CA CYS A 56 2.79 -5.09 14.18
C CYS A 56 2.72 -6.61 14.37
N GLY A 57 1.83 -7.12 15.23
CA GLY A 57 1.63 -8.56 15.43
C GLY A 57 0.82 -9.26 14.33
N ILE A 58 0.25 -8.51 13.39
CA ILE A 58 -0.70 -9.02 12.39
C ILE A 58 0.02 -9.27 11.07
N LYS A 59 0.15 -10.55 10.69
CA LYS A 59 0.91 -10.99 9.50
C LYS A 59 0.40 -10.43 8.16
N GLN A 60 -0.89 -10.11 8.08
CA GLN A 60 -1.51 -9.59 6.86
C GLN A 60 -1.17 -8.12 6.61
N ILE A 61 -0.69 -7.39 7.63
CA ILE A 61 -0.29 -6.00 7.50
C ILE A 61 1.12 -5.93 6.91
N LYS A 62 1.27 -5.16 5.84
CA LYS A 62 2.54 -4.93 5.14
C LYS A 62 3.24 -3.67 5.60
N THR A 63 2.47 -2.61 5.86
CA THR A 63 2.98 -1.35 6.38
C THR A 63 2.05 -0.77 7.42
N ILE A 64 2.64 0.00 8.34
CA ILE A 64 1.96 0.74 9.39
C ILE A 64 2.59 2.11 9.42
N ASP A 65 1.81 3.12 9.04
CA ASP A 65 2.27 4.49 8.89
C ASP A 65 1.43 5.39 9.82
N PRO A 66 1.91 5.67 11.05
CA PRO A 66 1.30 6.68 11.92
C PRO A 66 1.38 8.06 11.26
N CYS A 67 0.24 8.73 11.17
CA CYS A 67 0.09 9.99 10.46
C CYS A 67 -0.27 11.13 11.41
N TRP A 68 0.12 12.35 11.05
CA TRP A 68 -0.40 13.56 11.68
C TRP A 68 -1.74 13.91 11.04
N GLY A 69 -2.83 13.90 11.82
CA GLY A 69 -4.19 14.22 11.34
C GLY A 69 -5.10 12.99 11.31
N LYS A 70 -6.20 13.08 10.56
CA LYS A 70 -7.11 11.94 10.33
C LYS A 70 -6.84 11.29 8.97
N PRO A 71 -6.70 9.96 8.88
CA PRO A 71 -6.65 9.02 10.01
C PRO A 71 -5.34 9.10 10.79
N ASP A 72 -5.36 8.64 12.03
CA ASP A 72 -4.16 8.64 12.90
C ASP A 72 -3.13 7.59 12.44
N ILE A 73 -3.58 6.49 11.81
CA ILE A 73 -2.72 5.46 11.25
C ILE A 73 -3.28 4.98 9.91
N ILE A 74 -2.41 4.84 8.91
CA ILE A 74 -2.71 4.18 7.64
C ILE A 74 -1.97 2.85 7.61
N VAL A 75 -2.67 1.76 7.28
CA VAL A 75 -2.05 0.45 7.07
C VAL A 75 -2.33 -0.08 5.68
N VAL A 76 -1.35 -0.78 5.11
CA VAL A 76 -1.52 -1.57 3.89
C VAL A 76 -1.68 -3.03 4.28
N VAL A 77 -2.75 -3.67 3.81
CA VAL A 77 -3.05 -5.07 4.08
C VAL A 77 -3.10 -5.89 2.80
N GLU A 78 -2.62 -7.12 2.89
CA GLU A 78 -2.77 -8.13 1.85
C GLU A 78 -3.37 -9.40 2.42
N VAL A 79 -4.40 -9.91 1.76
CA VAL A 79 -5.16 -11.09 2.17
C VAL A 79 -5.47 -11.94 0.95
N SER A 80 -5.82 -13.21 1.14
CA SER A 80 -6.17 -14.09 0.03
C SER A 80 -7.42 -13.63 -0.74
N ASP A 81 -8.41 -13.12 -0.01
CA ASP A 81 -9.75 -12.84 -0.52
C ASP A 81 -10.52 -11.87 0.41
N GLN A 82 -11.71 -11.46 0.00
CA GLN A 82 -12.56 -10.53 0.74
C GLN A 82 -13.07 -11.07 2.09
N ASP A 83 -13.24 -12.38 2.23
CA ASP A 83 -13.68 -12.98 3.51
C ASP A 83 -12.55 -12.87 4.54
N ALA A 84 -11.31 -13.17 4.13
CA ALA A 84 -10.12 -12.97 4.93
C ALA A 84 -9.90 -11.48 5.29
N MET A 85 -10.23 -10.55 4.40
CA MET A 85 -10.25 -9.10 4.71
C MET A 85 -11.25 -8.78 5.82
N THR A 86 -12.47 -9.30 5.69
CA THR A 86 -13.55 -9.05 6.64
C THR A 86 -13.18 -9.56 8.03
N GLN A 87 -12.64 -10.78 8.11
CA GLN A 87 -12.16 -11.35 9.37
C GLN A 87 -10.98 -10.57 9.97
N LEU A 88 -10.05 -10.11 9.13
CA LEU A 88 -8.93 -9.30 9.57
C LEU A 88 -9.40 -7.99 10.22
N VAL A 89 -10.31 -7.27 9.56
CA VAL A 89 -10.78 -5.97 10.05
C VAL A 89 -11.65 -6.14 11.30
N LEU A 90 -12.68 -6.98 11.23
CA LEU A 90 -13.67 -7.11 12.30
C LEU A 90 -13.14 -7.84 13.54
N SER A 91 -12.33 -8.89 13.36
CA SER A 91 -11.90 -9.74 14.47
C SER A 91 -10.46 -9.49 14.93
N ARG A 92 -9.70 -8.64 14.22
CA ARG A 92 -8.35 -8.26 14.70
C ARG A 92 -8.22 -6.78 14.89
N ILE A 93 -8.55 -5.97 13.89
CA ILE A 93 -8.32 -4.52 13.97
C ILE A 93 -9.31 -3.86 14.94
N HIS A 94 -10.61 -4.21 14.88
CA HIS A 94 -11.62 -3.63 15.78
C HIS A 94 -11.48 -4.08 17.23
N GLU A 95 -10.86 -5.23 17.48
CA GLU A 95 -10.62 -5.73 18.85
C GLU A 95 -9.43 -5.06 19.55
N ILE A 96 -8.59 -4.30 18.83
CA ILE A 96 -7.46 -3.59 19.43
C ILE A 96 -7.99 -2.45 20.31
N ASP A 97 -7.66 -2.49 21.59
CA ASP A 97 -7.95 -1.40 22.53
C ASP A 97 -7.35 -0.08 22.03
N GLY A 98 -8.19 0.95 21.98
CA GLY A 98 -7.83 2.26 21.44
C GLY A 98 -8.26 2.50 19.99
N VAL A 99 -8.66 1.48 19.22
CA VAL A 99 -9.25 1.71 17.89
C VAL A 99 -10.67 2.25 18.05
N SER A 100 -10.94 3.42 17.43
CA SER A 100 -12.23 4.10 17.53
C SER A 100 -13.09 3.94 16.27
N GLN A 101 -12.44 3.95 15.10
CA GLN A 101 -13.10 3.82 13.80
C GLN A 101 -12.09 3.29 12.78
N THR A 102 -12.57 2.54 11.80
CA THR A 102 -11.77 2.17 10.63
C THR A 102 -12.51 2.46 9.33
N GLU A 103 -11.79 2.80 8.28
CA GLU A 103 -12.29 2.84 6.90
C GLU A 103 -11.40 1.95 6.03
N THR A 104 -12.01 1.08 5.21
CA THR A 104 -11.27 0.11 4.39
C THR A 104 -11.48 0.40 2.90
N HIS A 105 -10.39 0.67 2.18
CA HIS A 105 -10.38 0.95 0.75
C HIS A 105 -9.72 -0.21 -0.01
N LEU A 106 -10.56 -1.07 -0.59
CA LEU A 106 -10.11 -2.16 -1.45
C LEU A 106 -9.50 -1.62 -2.75
N VAL A 107 -8.34 -2.16 -3.10
CA VAL A 107 -7.61 -1.80 -4.33
C VAL A 107 -8.17 -2.59 -5.50
N TYR A 108 -8.78 -1.90 -6.46
CA TYR A 108 -9.22 -2.53 -7.70
C TYR A 108 -8.09 -2.56 -8.73
N ARG A 109 -8.10 -3.59 -9.59
CA ARG A 109 -7.15 -3.68 -10.70
C ARG A 109 -7.66 -2.91 -11.91
N LEU A 110 -6.85 -1.95 -12.37
CA LEU A 110 -7.05 -1.33 -13.67
C LEU A 110 -6.67 -2.33 -14.78
N LYS A 111 -7.56 -2.54 -15.75
CA LYS A 111 -7.21 -3.22 -17.00
C LYS A 111 -6.39 -2.25 -17.84
N THR A 112 -5.12 -2.51 -18.04
CA THR A 112 -4.33 -1.79 -19.05
C THR A 112 -4.88 -2.14 -20.43
N GLY A 113 -5.47 -1.16 -21.12
CA GLY A 113 -5.85 -1.30 -22.52
C GLY A 113 -4.59 -1.45 -23.36
N VAL A 114 -4.54 -2.44 -24.25
CA VAL A 114 -3.53 -2.49 -25.31
C VAL A 114 -3.83 -1.31 -26.23
N ALA A 115 -2.91 -0.34 -26.29
CA ALA A 115 -3.00 0.73 -27.27
C ALA A 115 -3.05 0.10 -28.67
N LYS A 116 -4.13 0.35 -29.40
CA LYS A 116 -4.29 -0.07 -30.79
C LYS A 116 -3.51 0.85 -31.72
#